data_AF-A0A562U9G9-F1
#
_entry.id   AF-A0A562U9G9-F1
#
_cell.length_a   1.000
_cell.length_b   1.000
_cell.length_c   1.000
_cell.angle_alpha   90.00
_cell.angle_beta   90.00
_cell.angle_gamma   90.00
#
_symmetry.space_group_name_H-M   'P 1'
#
loop_
_entity.id
_entity.type
_entity.pdbx_description
1 polymer ?
#
loop_
_entity_poly.entity_id
_entity_poly.type
_entity_poly.pdbx_seq_one_letter_code
_entity_poly.pdbx_strand_id
1 'polypeptide(L)'
;MTRKVLNFKFLIFFAIIGAFILNSCRHNDKPRRAKTHRSTKVPSKAIPLKTNKDDFYSRGDSISFFELNKTETGKGDTVGFVSLSDINPLPGSLNTPQDSVDRLVLPDLKNKKPEETRYLVLTSKYRKRLLMATGISEADSLFVYDYSNDTLLSFPISSLEAVASLSIYEDATVAKHTALDYQFGFQINKVLLAGLRSSYFGKTFVYIGVSSPFARRQMHPIIWEKIDPKKVPAIELNAENKRVLKEYKFNNAYDFESDGFHYYLQEYLKTDNAYTAKSFRILIINTENEVIYNYLDYETEVSSPAPISVLNDSQNTLEQWTGHLLKNRPPVLVGFDYISFGCDVVPFVDKSNKYISLNCDNRH
;
A
#
# COMPACT_ATOMS: atom_id res chain seq x y z
N MET A 1 21.56 -65.02 -10.12
CA MET A 1 20.59 -64.63 -11.17
C MET A 1 20.36 -63.13 -11.07
N THR A 2 20.61 -62.25 -12.05
CA THR A 2 21.33 -62.28 -13.31
C THR A 2 21.55 -60.80 -13.67
N ARG A 3 22.76 -60.43 -14.10
CA ARG A 3 23.10 -59.12 -14.72
C ARG A 3 22.38 -58.91 -16.05
N LYS A 4 22.16 -57.64 -16.43
CA LYS A 4 22.47 -56.97 -17.74
C LYS A 4 21.83 -55.56 -17.68
N VAL A 5 22.49 -54.40 -17.84
CA VAL A 5 23.60 -53.88 -18.67
C VAL A 5 23.20 -53.58 -20.12
N LEU A 6 23.36 -52.28 -20.49
CA LEU A 6 23.59 -51.68 -21.82
C LEU A 6 22.41 -51.63 -22.83
N ASN A 7 22.30 -50.70 -23.80
CA ASN A 7 22.90 -49.40 -24.16
C ASN A 7 22.26 -48.89 -25.48
N PHE A 8 22.65 -47.68 -25.89
CA PHE A 8 22.79 -47.18 -27.29
C PHE A 8 21.52 -46.69 -28.01
N LYS A 9 21.37 -45.37 -28.28
CA LYS A 9 22.05 -44.48 -29.26
C LYS A 9 21.58 -44.67 -30.71
N PHE A 10 21.17 -43.56 -31.35
CA PHE A 10 21.44 -43.10 -32.73
C PHE A 10 20.57 -41.84 -32.97
N LEU A 11 20.89 -40.77 -33.72
CA LEU A 11 22.09 -40.13 -34.30
C LEU A 11 21.56 -38.80 -34.95
N ILE A 12 22.05 -37.60 -34.63
CA ILE A 12 22.96 -36.68 -35.38
C ILE A 12 22.56 -36.25 -36.83
N PHE A 13 22.79 -34.94 -37.11
CA PHE A 13 23.05 -34.17 -38.37
C PHE A 13 21.85 -33.46 -39.02
N PHE A 14 21.84 -32.15 -39.37
CA PHE A 14 22.83 -31.21 -39.98
C PHE A 14 22.88 -29.85 -39.23
N ALA A 15 23.93 -29.02 -39.12
CA ALA A 15 25.12 -28.65 -39.91
C ALA A 15 24.92 -27.68 -41.11
N ILE A 16 25.24 -26.40 -40.84
CA ILE A 16 25.93 -25.39 -41.68
C ILE A 16 25.08 -24.47 -42.61
N ILE A 17 25.40 -23.17 -42.52
CA ILE A 17 25.55 -22.09 -43.54
C ILE A 17 25.02 -20.79 -42.89
N GLY A 18 25.73 -19.67 -42.77
CA GLY A 18 27.06 -19.28 -43.23
C GLY A 18 27.37 -17.87 -42.71
N ALA A 19 28.65 -17.59 -42.52
CA ALA A 19 29.16 -16.26 -42.23
C ALA A 19 29.03 -15.36 -43.47
N PHE A 20 28.58 -14.11 -43.27
CA PHE A 20 28.93 -13.00 -44.14
C PHE A 20 29.62 -11.91 -43.32
N ILE A 21 30.79 -11.55 -43.81
CA ILE A 21 31.78 -10.63 -43.25
C ILE A 21 31.55 -9.23 -43.81
N LEU A 22 31.57 -8.23 -42.91
CA LEU A 22 31.98 -6.82 -43.02
C LEU A 22 31.47 -5.93 -44.17
N ASN A 23 30.89 -4.77 -43.83
CA ASN A 23 31.57 -3.48 -44.09
C ASN A 23 30.93 -2.26 -43.40
N SER A 24 31.80 -1.34 -42.96
CA SER A 24 31.58 0.11 -42.74
C SER A 24 30.62 0.55 -41.61
N CYS A 25 30.91 1.46 -40.68
CA CYS A 25 31.86 2.57 -40.60
C CYS A 25 32.43 2.68 -39.18
N ARG A 26 33.72 2.97 -39.12
CA ARG A 26 34.49 3.30 -37.93
C ARG A 26 34.33 4.81 -37.69
N HIS A 27 33.59 5.22 -36.66
CA HIS A 27 33.66 6.59 -36.15
C HIS A 27 34.41 6.60 -34.82
N ASN A 28 35.65 7.11 -34.89
CA ASN A 28 36.41 7.57 -33.74
C ASN A 28 35.72 8.83 -33.21
N ASP A 29 35.19 8.79 -32.00
CA ASP A 29 35.00 10.01 -31.20
C ASP A 29 35.76 9.89 -29.89
N LYS A 30 36.76 10.76 -29.75
CA LYS A 30 37.53 10.99 -28.53
C LYS A 30 36.59 11.46 -27.41
N PRO A 31 36.88 11.18 -26.13
CA PRO A 31 36.07 11.63 -25.02
C PRO A 31 36.06 13.17 -24.98
N ARG A 32 34.88 13.75 -25.23
CA ARG A 32 34.65 15.19 -25.10
C ARG A 32 34.62 15.51 -23.60
N ARG A 33 35.71 16.14 -23.15
CA ARG A 33 35.89 16.79 -21.85
C ARG A 33 34.60 17.51 -21.44
N ALA A 34 33.83 16.91 -20.52
CA ALA A 34 32.70 17.58 -19.90
C ALA A 34 33.25 18.75 -19.08
N LYS A 35 32.75 19.95 -19.40
CA LYS A 35 33.10 21.18 -18.72
C LYS A 35 32.70 21.08 -17.26
N THR A 36 33.60 21.53 -16.39
CA THR A 36 33.39 21.77 -14.97
C THR A 36 32.10 22.57 -14.79
N HIS A 37 31.04 21.93 -14.26
CA HIS A 37 29.84 22.65 -13.86
C HIS A 37 30.15 23.39 -12.56
N ARG A 38 30.31 24.70 -12.71
CA ARG A 38 30.39 25.68 -11.65
C ARG A 38 29.09 25.60 -10.85
N SER A 39 29.20 25.38 -9.54
CA SER A 39 28.08 25.45 -8.59
C SER A 39 27.33 26.76 -8.77
N THR A 40 26.15 26.69 -9.38
CA THR A 40 25.17 27.78 -9.37
C THR A 40 24.20 27.50 -8.23
N LYS A 41 24.29 28.32 -7.18
CA LYS A 41 23.29 28.41 -6.12
C LYS A 41 21.91 28.56 -6.77
N VAL A 42 21.06 27.56 -6.59
CA VAL A 42 19.64 27.65 -6.95
C VAL A 42 19.01 28.72 -6.05
N PRO A 43 18.29 29.71 -6.60
CA PRO A 43 17.56 30.67 -5.80
C PRO A 43 16.36 29.96 -5.16
N SER A 44 16.54 29.52 -3.92
CA SER A 44 15.49 29.02 -3.05
C SER A 44 14.49 30.13 -2.75
N LYS A 45 13.38 30.19 -3.49
CA LYS A 45 12.14 30.72 -2.95
C LYS A 45 11.56 29.62 -2.06
N ALA A 46 11.85 29.70 -0.77
CA ALA A 46 11.29 28.84 0.24
C ALA A 46 9.76 28.99 0.25
N ILE A 47 9.07 28.03 -0.37
CA ILE A 47 7.68 27.74 -0.07
C ILE A 47 7.72 26.91 1.23
N PRO A 48 6.99 27.30 2.30
CA PRO A 48 6.94 26.49 3.50
C PRO A 48 6.21 25.18 3.17
N LEU A 49 6.97 24.08 3.00
CA LEU A 49 6.39 22.74 2.96
C LEU A 49 5.91 22.38 4.37
N LYS A 50 4.67 21.90 4.47
CA LYS A 50 4.04 21.40 5.69
C LYS A 50 4.52 20.00 6.00
N THR A 51 4.64 19.69 7.29
CA THR A 51 5.65 18.74 7.79
C THR A 51 5.16 17.77 8.86
N ASN A 52 3.85 17.66 9.08
CA ASN A 52 3.30 16.65 10.00
C ASN A 52 2.41 15.66 9.23
N LYS A 53 2.43 14.39 9.66
CA LYS A 53 1.41 13.39 9.26
C LYS A 53 0.00 13.96 9.44
N ASP A 54 -0.23 14.70 10.54
CA ASP A 54 -1.52 15.37 10.83
C ASP A 54 -1.94 16.41 9.79
N ASP A 55 -0.99 17.09 9.12
CA ASP A 55 -1.30 18.04 8.04
C ASP A 55 -1.70 17.30 6.76
N PHE A 56 -1.16 16.09 6.51
CA PHE A 56 -1.63 15.23 5.42
C PHE A 56 -3.09 14.89 5.63
N TYR A 57 -3.52 14.40 6.80
CA TYR A 57 -4.90 13.97 7.08
C TYR A 57 -6.02 15.03 6.94
N SER A 58 -5.72 16.26 6.53
CA SER A 58 -6.67 17.36 6.39
C SER A 58 -7.25 17.56 4.97
N ARG A 59 -6.76 16.83 3.94
CA ARG A 59 -7.07 17.09 2.51
C ARG A 59 -7.19 15.83 1.63
N GLY A 60 -7.97 14.83 2.06
CA GLY A 60 -8.18 13.60 1.31
C GLY A 60 -8.81 13.84 -0.07
N ASP A 61 -8.45 13.01 -1.06
CA ASP A 61 -9.19 12.93 -2.33
C ASP A 61 -10.54 12.22 -2.12
N SER A 62 -11.48 12.47 -3.02
CA SER A 62 -12.85 11.93 -3.02
C SER A 62 -12.96 10.42 -3.26
N ILE A 63 -11.84 9.74 -3.53
CA ILE A 63 -11.79 8.30 -3.72
C ILE A 63 -11.40 7.64 -2.40
N SER A 64 -12.18 6.66 -1.98
CA SER A 64 -11.92 5.86 -0.79
C SER A 64 -11.51 4.45 -1.18
N PHE A 65 -10.40 3.98 -0.62
CA PHE A 65 -9.98 2.58 -0.72
C PHE A 65 -10.31 1.82 0.57
N PHE A 66 -10.33 0.50 0.46
CA PHE A 66 -10.50 -0.40 1.59
C PHE A 66 -9.36 -1.39 1.63
N GLU A 67 -9.07 -1.90 2.82
CA GLU A 67 -8.18 -3.03 2.99
C GLU A 67 -8.90 -4.36 2.74
N LEU A 68 -8.16 -5.31 2.18
CA LEU A 68 -8.56 -6.71 2.17
C LEU A 68 -7.95 -7.39 3.38
N ASN A 69 -8.80 -7.87 4.28
CA ASN A 69 -8.42 -8.58 5.48
C ASN A 69 -8.83 -10.05 5.43
N LYS A 70 -8.45 -10.81 6.45
CA LYS A 70 -8.98 -12.16 6.69
C LYS A 70 -9.95 -12.12 7.85
N THR A 71 -10.97 -12.95 7.79
CA THR A 71 -11.80 -13.27 8.96
C THR A 71 -12.14 -14.75 8.98
N GLU A 72 -12.52 -15.24 10.15
CA GLU A 72 -13.01 -16.60 10.35
C GLU A 72 -14.53 -16.63 10.32
N THR A 73 -15.08 -17.56 9.56
CA THR A 73 -16.51 -17.84 9.58
C THR A 73 -16.89 -18.60 10.86
N GLY A 74 -18.19 -18.67 11.18
CA GLY A 74 -18.68 -19.45 12.32
C GLY A 74 -18.40 -20.96 12.24
N LYS A 75 -17.92 -21.46 11.09
CA LYS A 75 -17.48 -22.86 10.88
C LYS A 75 -15.97 -23.06 11.05
N GLY A 76 -15.21 -21.99 11.29
CA GLY A 76 -13.75 -22.01 11.39
C GLY A 76 -13.02 -21.85 10.05
N ASP A 77 -13.73 -21.73 8.93
CA ASP A 77 -13.10 -21.46 7.62
C ASP A 77 -12.64 -20.00 7.56
N THR A 78 -11.42 -19.77 7.06
CA THR A 78 -10.90 -18.41 6.79
C THR A 78 -11.31 -17.91 5.41
N VAL A 79 -11.87 -16.71 5.35
CA VAL A 79 -12.28 -16.02 4.11
C VAL A 79 -11.60 -14.66 3.98
N GLY A 80 -11.56 -14.11 2.76
CA GLY A 80 -11.23 -12.71 2.57
C GLY A 80 -12.40 -11.83 3.01
N PHE A 81 -12.11 -10.67 3.58
CA PHE A 81 -13.11 -9.78 4.13
C PHE A 81 -12.74 -8.32 3.87
N VAL A 82 -13.72 -7.56 3.40
CA VAL A 82 -13.59 -6.11 3.19
C VAL A 82 -14.59 -5.44 4.11
N SER A 83 -14.09 -4.79 5.16
CA SER A 83 -14.93 -4.04 6.09
C SER A 83 -15.37 -2.73 5.46
N LEU A 84 -16.63 -2.38 5.68
CA LEU A 84 -17.26 -1.13 5.26
C LEU A 84 -17.59 -0.24 6.48
N SER A 85 -17.19 -0.65 7.68
CA SER A 85 -17.56 0.02 8.93
C SER A 85 -17.19 1.51 8.96
N ASP A 86 -16.07 1.91 8.33
CA ASP A 86 -15.63 3.30 8.28
C ASP A 86 -16.56 4.21 7.46
N ILE A 87 -17.24 3.66 6.46
CA ILE A 87 -18.21 4.39 5.62
C ILE A 87 -19.66 4.08 5.99
N ASN A 88 -19.87 3.29 7.04
CA ASN A 88 -21.16 2.82 7.45
C ASN A 88 -21.57 3.51 8.76
N PRO A 89 -22.53 4.45 8.73
CA PRO A 89 -22.91 5.19 9.93
C PRO A 89 -23.61 4.26 10.93
N LEU A 90 -22.87 3.79 11.95
CA LEU A 90 -23.40 3.01 13.05
C LEU A 90 -24.16 3.92 14.03
N PRO A 91 -25.38 3.58 14.45
CA PRO A 91 -26.09 4.32 15.49
C PRO A 91 -25.29 4.35 16.80
N GLY A 92 -25.03 5.54 17.35
CA GLY A 92 -24.25 5.72 18.58
C GLY A 92 -22.75 5.97 18.37
N SER A 93 -22.26 6.03 17.13
CA SER A 93 -20.98 6.68 16.83
C SER A 93 -21.08 8.17 17.18
N LEU A 94 -19.98 8.78 17.65
CA LEU A 94 -19.88 10.16 18.20
C LEU A 94 -20.58 11.26 17.37
N ASN A 95 -20.88 11.02 16.09
CA ASN A 95 -21.53 11.95 15.17
C ASN A 95 -22.85 11.44 14.54
N THR A 96 -23.45 10.36 15.07
CA THR A 96 -24.75 9.86 14.57
C THR A 96 -25.90 10.38 15.42
N PRO A 97 -26.94 11.00 14.82
CA PRO A 97 -28.16 11.38 15.54
C PRO A 97 -28.76 10.16 16.25
N GLN A 98 -29.20 10.36 17.50
CA GLN A 98 -29.76 9.31 18.37
C GLN A 98 -30.98 8.61 17.76
N ASP A 99 -31.63 9.26 16.80
CA ASP A 99 -32.78 8.84 16.00
C ASP A 99 -32.43 7.95 14.79
N SER A 100 -31.15 7.58 14.62
CA SER A 100 -30.66 6.65 13.58
C SER A 100 -30.82 5.15 13.91
N VAL A 101 -31.50 4.82 15.01
CA VAL A 101 -31.60 3.49 15.66
C VAL A 101 -31.96 2.33 14.70
N ASP A 102 -32.59 2.59 13.56
CA ASP A 102 -33.03 1.55 12.63
C ASP A 102 -32.02 1.14 11.54
N ARG A 103 -30.89 1.85 11.39
CA ARG A 103 -30.06 1.67 10.18
C ARG A 103 -29.31 0.35 10.12
N LEU A 104 -28.95 -0.29 11.22
CA LEU A 104 -28.25 -1.60 11.22
C LEU A 104 -28.64 -2.44 12.44
N VAL A 105 -29.92 -2.76 12.56
CA VAL A 105 -30.36 -3.81 13.49
C VAL A 105 -29.72 -5.11 13.05
N LEU A 106 -28.99 -5.78 13.94
CA LEU A 106 -28.51 -7.15 13.72
C LEU A 106 -29.71 -8.11 13.52
N PRO A 107 -29.51 -9.28 12.91
CA PRO A 107 -30.41 -10.41 13.10
C PRO A 107 -30.71 -10.64 14.59
N ASP A 108 -31.91 -11.10 14.94
CA ASP A 108 -32.20 -11.44 16.34
C ASP A 108 -31.25 -12.56 16.80
N LEU A 109 -30.48 -12.27 17.85
CA LEU A 109 -29.44 -13.16 18.38
C LEU A 109 -29.93 -14.01 19.56
N LYS A 110 -31.15 -13.77 20.10
CA LYS A 110 -31.62 -14.37 21.36
C LYS A 110 -31.55 -15.91 21.40
N ASN A 111 -31.67 -16.56 20.26
CA ASN A 111 -31.67 -18.02 20.14
C ASN A 111 -30.41 -18.58 19.45
N LYS A 112 -29.40 -17.74 19.20
CA LYS A 112 -28.13 -18.16 18.59
C LYS A 112 -27.15 -18.57 19.67
N LYS A 113 -26.36 -19.60 19.37
CA LYS A 113 -25.24 -19.96 20.24
C LYS A 113 -24.08 -18.96 20.05
N PRO A 114 -23.21 -18.75 21.06
CA PRO A 114 -22.13 -17.77 20.98
C PRO A 114 -21.20 -17.94 19.75
N GLU A 115 -20.93 -19.19 19.34
CA GLU A 115 -20.15 -19.49 18.14
C GLU A 115 -20.86 -19.06 16.84
N GLU A 116 -22.19 -19.11 16.81
CA GLU A 116 -23.01 -18.68 15.67
C GLU A 116 -23.18 -17.16 15.61
N THR A 117 -22.82 -16.45 16.68
CA THR A 117 -22.81 -14.98 16.72
C THR A 117 -21.48 -14.39 16.29
N ARG A 118 -20.40 -15.18 16.17
CA ARG A 118 -19.11 -14.66 15.67
C ARG A 118 -19.17 -14.18 14.22
N TYR A 119 -20.07 -14.75 13.43
CA TYR A 119 -20.17 -14.50 12.01
C TYR A 119 -21.60 -14.65 11.52
N LEU A 120 -22.19 -13.56 11.05
CA LEU A 120 -23.58 -13.50 10.65
C LEU A 120 -23.70 -13.16 9.17
N VAL A 121 -24.35 -14.04 8.40
CA VAL A 121 -24.72 -13.72 7.02
C VAL A 121 -25.94 -12.78 7.02
N LEU A 122 -25.79 -11.62 6.38
CA LEU A 122 -26.81 -10.58 6.31
C LEU A 122 -27.64 -10.77 5.04
N THR A 123 -28.74 -11.52 5.13
CA THR A 123 -29.63 -11.76 3.98
C THR A 123 -30.79 -10.77 3.90
N SER A 124 -31.37 -10.63 2.71
CA SER A 124 -32.62 -9.90 2.46
C SER A 124 -32.64 -8.47 3.01
N LYS A 125 -33.44 -8.20 4.05
CA LYS A 125 -33.61 -6.85 4.61
C LYS A 125 -32.32 -6.28 5.21
N TYR A 126 -31.44 -7.14 5.75
CA TYR A 126 -30.20 -6.70 6.40
C TYR A 126 -29.16 -6.28 5.36
N ARG A 127 -29.02 -7.05 4.27
CA ARG A 127 -28.22 -6.65 3.09
C ARG A 127 -28.69 -5.32 2.53
N LYS A 128 -29.99 -5.19 2.28
CA LYS A 128 -30.58 -3.96 1.72
C LYS A 128 -30.28 -2.74 2.60
N ARG A 129 -30.28 -2.90 3.92
CA ARG A 129 -29.90 -1.85 4.88
C ARG A 129 -28.43 -1.48 4.79
N LEU A 130 -27.53 -2.47 4.79
CA LEU A 130 -26.08 -2.23 4.63
C LEU A 130 -25.79 -1.44 3.34
N LEU A 131 -26.35 -1.89 2.22
CA LEU A 131 -26.17 -1.24 0.92
C LEU A 131 -26.72 0.20 0.90
N MET A 132 -27.91 0.43 1.49
CA MET A 132 -28.46 1.79 1.62
C MET A 132 -27.59 2.68 2.51
N ALA A 133 -27.03 2.15 3.59
CA ALA A 133 -26.25 2.92 4.55
C ALA A 133 -24.89 3.34 3.99
N THR A 134 -24.29 2.51 3.13
CA THR A 134 -22.99 2.77 2.50
C THR A 134 -23.11 3.46 1.13
N GLY A 135 -24.32 3.51 0.55
CA GLY A 135 -24.54 4.03 -0.80
C GLY A 135 -24.09 3.07 -1.91
N ILE A 136 -23.74 1.83 -1.58
CA ILE A 136 -23.31 0.81 -2.54
C ILE A 136 -24.53 0.19 -3.24
N SER A 137 -24.44 0.01 -4.54
CA SER A 137 -25.47 -0.63 -5.37
C SER A 137 -25.16 -2.10 -5.62
N GLU A 138 -26.21 -2.91 -5.79
CA GLU A 138 -26.07 -4.30 -6.28
C GLU A 138 -25.45 -4.37 -7.68
N ALA A 139 -25.55 -3.30 -8.46
CA ALA A 139 -24.96 -3.19 -9.79
C ALA A 139 -23.45 -2.83 -9.77
N ASP A 140 -22.91 -2.46 -8.61
CA ASP A 140 -21.49 -2.18 -8.47
C ASP A 140 -20.66 -3.47 -8.53
N SER A 141 -19.35 -3.29 -8.63
CA SER A 141 -18.35 -4.34 -8.47
C SER A 141 -17.34 -3.97 -7.40
N LEU A 142 -16.87 -4.97 -6.68
CA LEU A 142 -15.72 -4.90 -5.80
C LEU A 142 -14.47 -5.30 -6.59
N PHE A 143 -13.49 -4.41 -6.63
CA PHE A 143 -12.21 -4.60 -7.31
C PHE A 143 -11.10 -4.77 -6.28
N VAL A 144 -10.33 -5.85 -6.37
CA VAL A 144 -9.11 -6.06 -5.56
C VAL A 144 -7.91 -5.95 -6.49
N TYR A 145 -7.02 -5.01 -6.23
CA TYR A 145 -5.81 -4.82 -7.02
C TYR A 145 -4.56 -5.08 -6.19
N ASP A 146 -3.83 -6.15 -6.53
CA ASP A 146 -2.47 -6.39 -6.06
C ASP A 146 -1.48 -5.70 -6.99
N TYR A 147 -0.98 -4.55 -6.54
CA TYR A 147 -0.05 -3.74 -7.33
C TYR A 147 1.34 -4.37 -7.42
N SER A 148 1.66 -5.37 -6.57
CA SER A 148 2.99 -5.99 -6.54
C SER A 148 3.21 -7.02 -7.66
N ASN A 149 2.14 -7.50 -8.27
CA ASN A 149 2.18 -8.45 -9.37
C ASN A 149 1.18 -8.12 -10.50
N ASP A 150 0.59 -6.92 -10.51
CA ASP A 150 -0.42 -6.46 -11.47
C ASP A 150 -1.66 -7.38 -11.56
N THR A 151 -2.11 -7.95 -10.45
CA THR A 151 -3.32 -8.78 -10.43
C THR A 151 -4.54 -7.94 -10.07
N LEU A 152 -5.52 -7.87 -10.97
CA LEU A 152 -6.81 -7.22 -10.72
C LEU A 152 -7.93 -8.26 -10.74
N LEU A 153 -8.59 -8.42 -9.59
CA LEU A 153 -9.79 -9.24 -9.43
C LEU A 153 -11.02 -8.34 -9.39
N SER A 154 -12.16 -8.86 -9.86
CA SER A 154 -13.43 -8.14 -9.90
C SER A 154 -14.56 -9.08 -9.52
N PHE A 155 -15.41 -8.62 -8.61
CA PHE A 155 -16.55 -9.38 -8.10
C PHE A 155 -17.80 -8.52 -8.16
N PRO A 156 -18.87 -8.94 -8.87
CA PRO A 156 -20.16 -8.25 -8.80
C PRO A 156 -20.64 -8.22 -7.34
N ILE A 157 -21.07 -7.06 -6.84
CA ILE A 157 -21.57 -6.93 -5.46
C ILE A 157 -22.70 -7.94 -5.23
N SER A 158 -23.60 -8.11 -6.19
CA SER A 158 -24.70 -9.08 -6.17
C SER A 158 -24.28 -10.55 -5.98
N SER A 159 -23.01 -10.89 -6.22
CA SER A 159 -22.47 -12.24 -6.04
C SER A 159 -21.78 -12.47 -4.70
N LEU A 160 -21.48 -11.40 -3.96
CA LEU A 160 -20.78 -11.46 -2.67
C LEU A 160 -21.78 -11.57 -1.53
N GLU A 161 -21.47 -12.39 -0.52
CA GLU A 161 -22.25 -12.41 0.70
C GLU A 161 -21.92 -11.19 1.57
N ALA A 162 -22.96 -10.49 2.01
CA ALA A 162 -22.85 -9.43 3.01
C ALA A 162 -22.86 -10.07 4.39
N VAL A 163 -21.95 -9.66 5.26
CA VAL A 163 -21.74 -10.31 6.56
C VAL A 163 -21.46 -9.29 7.66
N ALA A 164 -21.77 -9.68 8.89
CA ALA A 164 -21.30 -9.03 10.10
C ALA A 164 -20.36 -10.00 10.82
N SER A 165 -19.08 -9.64 10.92
CA SER A 165 -18.04 -10.38 11.61
C SER A 165 -17.80 -9.76 12.97
N LEU A 166 -17.83 -10.53 14.04
CA LEU A 166 -17.48 -10.03 15.37
C LEU A 166 -16.02 -9.54 15.34
N SER A 167 -15.79 -8.36 15.91
CA SER A 167 -14.46 -7.77 16.02
C SER A 167 -13.51 -8.68 16.79
N ILE A 168 -12.23 -8.70 16.41
CA ILE A 168 -11.21 -9.49 17.09
C ILE A 168 -10.95 -9.03 18.54
N TYR A 169 -11.43 -7.83 18.91
CA TYR A 169 -11.32 -7.29 20.26
C TYR A 169 -12.46 -7.73 21.19
N GLU A 170 -13.44 -8.45 20.66
CA GLU A 170 -14.63 -8.86 21.41
C GLU A 170 -14.53 -10.32 21.84
N ASP A 171 -14.97 -10.60 23.06
CA ASP A 171 -15.06 -11.95 23.57
C ASP A 171 -16.35 -12.61 23.07
N ALA A 172 -16.19 -13.52 22.12
CA ALA A 172 -17.29 -14.30 21.53
C ALA A 172 -18.11 -15.11 22.54
N THR A 173 -17.65 -15.29 23.77
CA THR A 173 -18.37 -16.02 24.82
C THR A 173 -19.37 -15.16 25.60
N VAL A 174 -19.37 -13.84 25.37
CA VAL A 174 -20.29 -12.90 26.04
C VAL A 174 -21.67 -12.95 25.40
N ALA A 175 -22.71 -13.10 26.24
CA ALA A 175 -24.08 -13.36 25.78
C ALA A 175 -24.79 -12.18 25.07
N LYS A 176 -24.19 -10.99 25.02
CA LYS A 176 -24.87 -9.77 24.54
C LYS A 176 -23.93 -8.90 23.72
N HIS A 177 -23.77 -9.24 22.45
CA HIS A 177 -23.11 -8.35 21.50
C HIS A 177 -24.08 -7.31 20.92
N THR A 178 -23.57 -6.10 20.71
CA THR A 178 -24.27 -5.00 20.03
C THR A 178 -23.80 -4.87 18.59
N ALA A 179 -24.46 -4.03 17.78
CA ALA A 179 -23.99 -3.76 16.42
C ALA A 179 -22.59 -3.12 16.38
N LEU A 180 -22.19 -2.38 17.43
CA LEU A 180 -20.87 -1.75 17.50
C LEU A 180 -19.74 -2.78 17.56
N ASP A 181 -20.03 -3.97 18.06
CA ASP A 181 -19.08 -5.06 18.26
C ASP A 181 -18.72 -5.76 16.93
N TYR A 182 -19.48 -5.50 15.86
CA TYR A 182 -19.33 -6.17 14.56
C TYR A 182 -18.75 -5.26 13.47
N GLN A 183 -17.88 -5.83 12.65
CA GLN A 183 -17.42 -5.32 11.37
C GLN A 183 -18.39 -5.75 10.28
N PHE A 184 -18.94 -4.79 9.53
CA PHE A 184 -19.92 -5.05 8.48
C PHE A 184 -19.26 -4.95 7.12
N GLY A 185 -19.46 -5.92 6.24
CA GLY A 185 -18.80 -5.88 4.94
C GLY A 185 -19.15 -7.03 4.03
N PHE A 186 -18.28 -7.25 3.04
CA PHE A 186 -18.42 -8.36 2.10
C PHE A 186 -17.37 -9.43 2.37
N GLN A 187 -17.79 -10.69 2.30
CA GLN A 187 -16.85 -11.80 2.27
C GLN A 187 -16.51 -12.21 0.84
N ILE A 188 -15.27 -12.67 0.65
CA ILE A 188 -14.74 -13.20 -0.60
C ILE A 188 -14.18 -14.58 -0.31
N ASN A 189 -14.65 -15.59 -1.04
CA ASN A 189 -14.13 -16.95 -0.90
C ASN A 189 -12.62 -16.94 -1.20
N LYS A 190 -11.83 -17.50 -0.27
CA LYS A 190 -10.36 -17.53 -0.36
C LYS A 190 -9.83 -18.14 -1.66
N VAL A 191 -10.53 -19.11 -2.24
CA VAL A 191 -10.14 -19.72 -3.53
C VAL A 191 -10.19 -18.69 -4.67
N LEU A 192 -11.11 -17.74 -4.61
CA LEU A 192 -11.24 -16.67 -5.61
C LEU A 192 -10.16 -15.60 -5.48
N LEU A 193 -9.42 -15.60 -4.38
CA LEU A 193 -8.26 -14.73 -4.15
C LEU A 193 -6.94 -15.38 -4.61
N ALA A 194 -7.02 -16.53 -5.28
CA ALA A 194 -5.87 -17.14 -5.92
C ALA A 194 -5.24 -16.17 -6.93
N GLY A 195 -3.92 -16.04 -6.89
CA GLY A 195 -3.15 -15.13 -7.74
C GLY A 195 -2.70 -13.84 -7.04
N LEU A 196 -3.29 -13.47 -5.91
CA LEU A 196 -2.70 -12.43 -5.04
C LEU A 196 -1.40 -12.98 -4.42
N ARG A 197 -0.38 -12.12 -4.34
CA ARG A 197 0.98 -12.53 -3.96
C ARG A 197 1.15 -12.67 -2.45
N SER A 198 0.59 -11.72 -1.70
CA SER A 198 0.67 -11.72 -0.25
C SER A 198 -0.50 -12.48 0.34
N SER A 199 -0.21 -13.48 1.18
CA SER A 199 -1.25 -14.12 1.97
C SER A 199 -1.85 -13.17 3.00
N TYR A 200 -1.18 -12.07 3.36
CA TYR A 200 -1.67 -11.03 4.28
C TYR A 200 -2.20 -9.80 3.56
N PHE A 201 -2.27 -9.82 2.23
CA PHE A 201 -2.88 -8.76 1.42
C PHE A 201 -2.30 -7.34 1.56
N GLY A 202 -1.17 -7.16 2.26
CA GLY A 202 -0.53 -5.84 2.50
C GLY A 202 -0.04 -5.08 1.26
N LYS A 203 -0.20 -5.64 0.05
CA LYS A 203 0.09 -4.96 -1.23
C LYS A 203 -1.13 -4.90 -2.13
N THR A 204 -2.31 -4.88 -1.51
CA THR A 204 -3.59 -4.84 -2.20
C THR A 204 -4.37 -3.60 -1.80
N PHE A 205 -5.11 -3.04 -2.76
CA PHE A 205 -6.14 -2.05 -2.49
C PHE A 205 -7.48 -2.54 -3.00
N VAL A 206 -8.54 -2.25 -2.25
CA VAL A 206 -9.90 -2.55 -2.65
C VAL A 206 -10.65 -1.27 -3.00
N TYR A 207 -11.43 -1.31 -4.07
CA TYR A 207 -12.35 -0.25 -4.47
C TYR A 207 -13.72 -0.84 -4.82
N ILE A 208 -14.80 -0.14 -4.48
CA ILE A 208 -16.16 -0.52 -4.81
C ILE A 208 -16.80 0.56 -5.68
N GLY A 209 -17.34 0.16 -6.83
CA GLY A 209 -18.09 1.04 -7.72
C GLY A 209 -18.37 0.41 -9.08
N VAL A 210 -18.88 1.22 -10.02
CA VAL A 210 -19.28 0.75 -11.36
C VAL A 210 -18.10 0.31 -12.25
N SER A 211 -16.90 0.83 -12.00
CA SER A 211 -15.71 0.49 -12.79
C SER A 211 -14.43 0.64 -11.97
N SER A 212 -13.40 -0.15 -12.33
CA SER A 212 -12.11 -0.10 -11.65
C SER A 212 -11.37 1.22 -11.93
N PRO A 213 -10.89 1.92 -10.89
CA PRO A 213 -10.15 3.17 -11.04
C PRO A 213 -8.64 2.91 -11.25
N PHE A 214 -8.18 1.66 -11.04
CA PHE A 214 -6.76 1.32 -11.02
C PHE A 214 -6.11 1.41 -12.40
N ALA A 215 -4.94 2.04 -12.44
CA ALA A 215 -4.03 1.98 -13.58
C ALA A 215 -3.15 0.73 -13.46
N ARG A 216 -3.31 -0.19 -14.40
CA ARG A 216 -2.58 -1.46 -14.42
C ARG A 216 -1.17 -1.30 -14.97
N ARG A 217 -0.23 -2.09 -14.44
CA ARG A 217 1.19 -2.15 -14.86
C ARG A 217 1.96 -0.84 -14.77
N GLN A 218 1.48 0.09 -13.96
CA GLN A 218 2.12 1.40 -13.77
C GLN A 218 2.64 1.59 -12.34
N MET A 219 2.55 0.57 -11.50
CA MET A 219 3.21 0.52 -10.20
C MET A 219 4.47 -0.34 -10.32
N HIS A 220 5.57 0.11 -9.72
CA HIS A 220 6.83 -0.63 -9.70
C HIS A 220 7.55 -0.40 -8.36
N PRO A 221 8.38 -1.37 -7.94
CA PRO A 221 9.09 -1.25 -6.68
C PRO A 221 10.16 -0.16 -6.77
N ILE A 222 10.44 0.48 -5.64
CA ILE A 222 11.61 1.34 -5.49
C ILE A 222 12.79 0.46 -5.08
N ILE A 223 13.85 0.50 -5.88
CA ILE A 223 15.13 -0.14 -5.58
C ILE A 223 16.16 0.96 -5.46
N TRP A 224 16.57 1.24 -4.24
CA TRP A 224 17.44 2.35 -3.88
C TRP A 224 18.89 2.08 -4.30
N GLU A 225 19.50 3.00 -5.03
CA GLU A 225 20.94 2.99 -5.28
C GLU A 225 21.65 3.84 -4.22
N LYS A 226 22.71 3.30 -3.62
CA LYS A 226 23.47 4.03 -2.61
C LYS A 226 24.34 5.11 -3.26
N ILE A 227 24.31 6.32 -2.71
CA ILE A 227 25.03 7.48 -3.26
C ILE A 227 25.90 8.20 -2.22
N ASP A 228 26.82 9.03 -2.71
CA ASP A 228 27.51 10.03 -1.89
C ASP A 228 26.47 11.03 -1.33
N PRO A 229 26.38 11.24 -0.02
CA PRO A 229 25.42 12.17 0.60
C PRO A 229 25.49 13.60 0.04
N LYS A 230 26.64 14.03 -0.51
CA LYS A 230 26.81 15.34 -1.14
C LYS A 230 26.01 15.51 -2.44
N LYS A 231 25.52 14.40 -3.03
CA LYS A 231 24.64 14.43 -4.20
C LYS A 231 23.19 14.74 -3.83
N VAL A 232 22.80 14.57 -2.57
CA VAL A 232 21.45 14.93 -2.11
C VAL A 232 21.32 16.46 -2.10
N PRO A 233 20.29 17.03 -2.74
CA PRO A 233 20.08 18.48 -2.74
C PRO A 233 19.98 19.05 -1.32
N ALA A 234 20.69 20.16 -1.07
CA ALA A 234 20.75 20.81 0.22
C ALA A 234 19.46 21.61 0.50
N ILE A 235 18.39 20.90 0.82
CA ILE A 235 17.11 21.46 1.25
C ILE A 235 17.08 21.52 2.77
N GLU A 236 16.80 22.69 3.34
CA GLU A 236 16.72 22.84 4.79
C GLU A 236 15.56 22.03 5.38
N LEU A 237 15.82 21.42 6.54
CA LEU A 237 14.80 20.86 7.40
C LEU A 237 14.10 21.99 8.17
N ASN A 238 12.81 21.84 8.42
CA ASN A 238 12.07 22.70 9.34
C ASN A 238 12.58 22.52 10.79
N ALA A 239 12.09 23.35 11.71
CA ALA A 239 12.49 23.28 13.13
C ALA A 239 12.10 21.94 13.80
N GLU A 240 10.94 21.37 13.44
CA GLU A 240 10.42 20.12 13.99
C GLU A 240 11.32 18.93 13.65
N ASN A 241 11.62 18.73 12.36
CA ASN A 241 12.46 17.63 11.88
C ASN A 241 13.91 17.80 12.38
N LYS A 242 14.39 19.04 12.49
CA LYS A 242 15.69 19.33 13.13
C LYS A 242 15.69 18.88 14.60
N ARG A 243 14.57 19.06 15.33
CA ARG A 243 14.42 18.62 16.72
C ARG A 243 14.41 17.11 16.82
N VAL A 244 13.62 16.43 15.98
CA VAL A 244 13.53 14.95 15.93
C VAL A 244 14.90 14.34 15.64
N LEU A 245 15.58 14.81 14.59
CA LEU A 245 16.86 14.27 14.16
C LEU A 245 18.05 14.65 15.06
N LYS A 246 17.87 15.49 16.09
CA LYS A 246 18.95 15.87 17.01
C LYS A 246 19.57 14.67 17.72
N GLU A 247 18.77 13.63 17.96
CA GLU A 247 19.19 12.40 18.61
C GLU A 247 19.64 11.31 17.63
N TYR A 248 19.53 11.57 16.33
CA TYR A 248 19.89 10.62 15.29
C TYR A 248 21.21 11.02 14.62
N LYS A 249 21.96 10.02 14.16
CA LYS A 249 23.17 10.18 13.36
C LYS A 249 22.88 9.79 11.93
N PHE A 250 23.34 10.61 10.99
CA PHE A 250 23.30 10.26 9.58
C PHE A 250 24.05 8.94 9.32
N ASN A 251 23.49 8.08 8.47
CA ASN A 251 24.09 6.79 8.11
C ASN A 251 24.35 6.70 6.60
N ASN A 252 23.31 6.69 5.78
CA ASN A 252 23.41 6.47 4.34
C ASN A 252 22.52 7.43 3.55
N ALA A 253 22.85 7.62 2.28
CA ALA A 253 22.02 8.31 1.31
C ALA A 253 21.79 7.42 0.09
N TYR A 254 20.61 7.54 -0.48
CA TYR A 254 20.19 6.76 -1.64
C TYR A 254 19.45 7.64 -2.65
N ASP A 255 19.45 7.21 -3.91
CA ASP A 255 18.62 7.78 -4.96
C ASP A 255 17.84 6.72 -5.75
N PHE A 256 16.83 7.20 -6.44
CA PHE A 256 15.98 6.47 -7.37
C PHE A 256 15.32 7.48 -8.32
N GLU A 257 15.04 7.07 -9.56
CA GLU A 257 14.39 7.92 -10.56
C GLU A 257 13.18 7.21 -11.16
N SER A 258 12.06 7.92 -11.26
CA SER A 258 10.88 7.45 -11.99
C SER A 258 9.97 8.61 -12.40
N ASP A 259 9.28 8.46 -13.54
CA ASP A 259 8.19 9.34 -13.97
C ASP A 259 8.54 10.85 -14.00
N GLY A 260 9.81 11.19 -14.27
CA GLY A 260 10.27 12.58 -14.27
C GLY A 260 10.53 13.15 -12.86
N PHE A 261 10.66 12.29 -11.86
CA PHE A 261 11.01 12.66 -10.49
C PHE A 261 12.32 11.96 -10.06
N HIS A 262 13.14 12.70 -9.33
CA HIS A 262 14.29 12.19 -8.58
C HIS A 262 13.89 12.05 -7.12
N TYR A 263 14.02 10.84 -6.60
CA TYR A 263 13.76 10.48 -5.22
C TYR A 263 15.10 10.37 -4.52
N TYR A 264 15.22 11.01 -3.37
CA TYR A 264 16.35 10.89 -2.47
C TYR A 264 15.88 10.39 -1.12
N LEU A 265 16.62 9.44 -0.54
CA LEU A 265 16.38 8.96 0.81
C LEU A 265 17.64 9.15 1.64
N GLN A 266 17.51 9.82 2.79
CA GLN A 266 18.57 9.92 3.79
C GLN A 266 18.19 9.08 5.00
N GLU A 267 19.04 8.11 5.35
CA GLU A 267 18.86 7.25 6.53
C GLU A 267 19.59 7.84 7.74
N TYR A 268 18.90 7.84 8.86
CA TYR A 268 19.41 8.25 10.16
C TYR A 268 19.18 7.14 11.19
N LEU A 269 20.15 6.95 12.08
CA LEU A 269 20.12 5.93 13.13
C LEU A 269 20.23 6.57 14.51
N LYS A 270 19.41 6.10 15.44
CA LYS A 270 19.54 6.36 16.87
C LYS A 270 19.79 5.04 17.56
N THR A 271 20.99 4.86 18.11
CA THR A 271 21.38 3.65 18.83
C THR A 271 21.41 3.94 20.32
N ASP A 272 20.67 3.14 21.08
CA ASP A 272 20.79 3.00 22.53
C ASP A 272 21.29 1.57 22.86
N ASN A 273 21.63 1.30 24.11
CA ASN A 273 22.33 0.09 24.56
C ASN A 273 21.65 -1.25 24.17
N ALA A 274 20.37 -1.24 23.81
CA ALA A 274 19.60 -2.44 23.43
C ALA A 274 18.84 -2.32 22.10
N TYR A 275 18.82 -1.14 21.45
CA TYR A 275 17.91 -0.87 20.34
C TYR A 275 18.50 0.13 19.35
N THR A 276 18.26 -0.10 18.05
CA THR A 276 18.60 0.86 16.98
C THR A 276 17.34 1.28 16.26
N ALA A 277 16.88 2.50 16.53
CA ALA A 277 15.78 3.13 15.82
C ALA A 277 16.26 3.71 14.49
N LYS A 278 15.41 3.61 13.47
CA LYS A 278 15.65 4.20 12.14
C LYS A 278 14.76 5.39 11.90
N SER A 279 15.24 6.31 11.06
CA SER A 279 14.47 7.39 10.49
C SER A 279 14.89 7.61 9.05
N PHE A 280 13.92 7.90 8.18
CA PHE A 280 14.14 8.20 6.77
C PHE A 280 13.65 9.59 6.44
N ARG A 281 14.52 10.41 5.86
CA ARG A 281 14.09 11.61 5.17
C ARG A 281 13.90 11.30 3.69
N ILE A 282 12.69 11.48 3.18
CA ILE A 282 12.33 11.26 1.78
C ILE A 282 12.18 12.63 1.12
N LEU A 283 12.95 12.86 0.07
CA LEU A 283 12.92 14.08 -0.72
C LEU A 283 12.64 13.73 -2.18
N ILE A 284 11.57 14.26 -2.76
CA ILE A 284 11.21 14.07 -4.17
C ILE A 284 11.25 15.41 -4.87
N ILE A 285 11.96 15.46 -5.99
CA ILE A 285 12.18 16.66 -6.80
C ILE A 285 11.81 16.35 -8.26
N ASN A 286 11.14 17.28 -8.94
CA ASN A 286 10.81 17.13 -10.36
C ASN A 286 11.98 17.55 -11.28
N THR A 287 11.84 17.35 -12.59
CA THR A 287 12.82 17.78 -13.61
C THR A 287 13.12 19.29 -13.61
N GLU A 288 12.26 20.11 -13.01
CA GLU A 288 12.43 21.57 -12.89
C GLU A 288 13.19 21.98 -11.61
N ASN A 289 13.69 21.01 -10.84
CA ASN A 289 14.34 21.18 -9.53
C ASN A 289 13.42 21.73 -8.44
N GLU A 290 12.11 21.53 -8.58
CA GLU A 290 11.13 21.90 -7.57
C GLU A 290 10.91 20.76 -6.59
N VAL A 291 10.86 21.09 -5.30
CA VAL A 291 10.56 20.12 -4.24
C VAL A 291 9.08 19.77 -4.27
N ILE A 292 8.79 18.49 -4.52
CA ILE A 292 7.44 17.92 -4.55
C ILE A 292 7.09 17.31 -3.19
N TYR A 293 8.05 16.61 -2.59
CA TYR A 293 7.87 15.91 -1.32
C TYR A 293 9.12 16.11 -0.46
N ASN A 294 8.97 16.43 0.82
CA ASN A 294 10.09 16.50 1.78
C ASN A 294 9.56 16.08 3.15
N TYR A 295 9.66 14.79 3.41
CA TYR A 295 9.02 14.15 4.54
C TYR A 295 10.07 13.45 5.42
N LEU A 296 9.83 13.45 6.72
CA LEU A 296 10.64 12.72 7.68
C LEU A 296 9.78 11.64 8.30
N ASP A 297 10.11 10.39 8.00
CA ASP A 297 9.57 9.24 8.69
C ASP A 297 10.51 8.83 9.84
N TYR A 298 9.93 8.49 10.97
CA TYR A 298 10.66 8.06 12.16
C TYR A 298 9.75 7.23 13.06
N GLU A 299 10.40 6.44 13.89
CA GLU A 299 9.70 5.55 14.80
C GLU A 299 8.91 6.30 15.88
N THR A 300 7.68 5.84 16.10
CA THR A 300 6.76 6.31 17.14
C THR A 300 6.10 5.10 17.81
N GLU A 301 5.29 5.31 18.85
CA GLU A 301 4.51 4.22 19.47
C GLU A 301 3.53 3.56 18.50
N VAL A 302 3.14 4.26 17.43
CA VAL A 302 2.08 3.85 16.50
C VAL A 302 2.59 3.45 15.12
N SER A 303 3.84 3.79 14.77
CA SER A 303 4.40 3.46 13.47
C SER A 303 5.93 3.33 13.48
N SER A 304 6.46 2.55 12.54
CA SER A 304 7.90 2.40 12.33
C SER A 304 8.25 2.45 10.84
N PRO A 305 9.43 2.94 10.44
CA PRO A 305 9.84 2.90 9.05
C PRO A 305 10.01 1.47 8.51
N ALA A 306 9.42 1.20 7.35
CA ALA A 306 9.51 -0.09 6.68
C ALA A 306 10.93 -0.31 6.09
N PRO A 307 11.43 -1.56 6.02
CA PRO A 307 12.72 -1.88 5.42
C PRO A 307 12.82 -1.42 3.96
N ILE A 308 13.95 -0.81 3.59
CA ILE A 308 14.22 -0.37 2.21
C ILE A 308 14.83 -1.48 1.37
N SER A 309 14.50 -1.50 0.07
CA SER A 309 15.17 -2.37 -0.90
C SER A 309 16.36 -1.66 -1.54
N VAL A 310 17.56 -2.22 -1.44
CA VAL A 310 18.81 -1.62 -1.95
C VAL A 310 19.35 -2.40 -3.13
N LEU A 311 19.82 -1.70 -4.17
CA LEU A 311 20.41 -2.32 -5.36
C LEU A 311 21.56 -3.26 -4.99
N ASN A 312 21.55 -4.47 -5.56
CA ASN A 312 22.51 -5.56 -5.31
C ASN A 312 22.47 -6.16 -3.88
N ASP A 313 21.43 -5.90 -3.09
CA ASP A 313 21.21 -6.61 -1.83
C ASP A 313 20.34 -7.86 -2.03
N SER A 314 20.90 -9.02 -1.69
CA SER A 314 20.22 -10.33 -1.76
C SER A 314 19.11 -10.50 -0.72
N GLN A 315 19.07 -9.67 0.32
CA GLN A 315 18.11 -9.75 1.43
C GLN A 315 16.91 -8.80 1.26
N ASN A 316 16.75 -8.19 0.09
CA ASN A 316 15.66 -7.25 -0.17
C ASN A 316 14.27 -7.85 0.02
N THR A 317 13.45 -7.14 0.77
CA THR A 317 11.99 -7.22 0.72
C THR A 317 11.44 -5.99 0.00
N LEU A 318 10.73 -6.20 -1.11
CA LEU A 318 10.20 -5.13 -1.97
C LEU A 318 8.99 -4.44 -1.32
N GLU A 319 9.22 -3.59 -0.32
CA GLU A 319 8.15 -2.92 0.42
C GLU A 319 7.72 -1.58 -0.18
N GLN A 320 8.66 -0.75 -0.64
CA GLN A 320 8.33 0.54 -1.22
C GLN A 320 7.96 0.45 -2.70
N TRP A 321 6.88 1.13 -3.08
CA TRP A 321 6.42 1.21 -4.46
C TRP A 321 6.05 2.66 -4.83
N THR A 322 6.21 2.97 -6.11
CA THR A 322 5.70 4.21 -6.69
C THR A 322 5.15 3.95 -8.10
N GLY A 323 4.64 5.00 -8.73
CA GLY A 323 4.03 4.97 -10.05
C GLY A 323 2.54 5.28 -10.01
N HIS A 324 1.86 5.15 -11.15
CA HIS A 324 0.45 5.52 -11.27
C HIS A 324 -0.46 4.39 -10.80
N LEU A 325 -0.99 4.53 -9.58
CA LEU A 325 -1.99 3.61 -9.03
C LEU A 325 -3.37 3.81 -9.68
N LEU A 326 -3.69 5.03 -10.06
CA LEU A 326 -5.00 5.45 -10.54
C LEU A 326 -4.93 5.98 -11.98
N LYS A 327 -5.95 5.67 -12.78
CA LYS A 327 -6.08 6.21 -14.15
C LYS A 327 -6.16 7.74 -14.11
N ASN A 328 -5.35 8.41 -14.93
CA ASN A 328 -5.37 9.88 -15.09
C ASN A 328 -5.13 10.66 -13.78
N ARG A 329 -4.38 10.07 -12.84
CA ARG A 329 -3.98 10.73 -11.59
C ARG A 329 -2.45 10.71 -11.47
N PRO A 330 -1.86 11.62 -10.67
CA PRO A 330 -0.42 11.61 -10.40
C PRO A 330 0.06 10.26 -9.83
N PRO A 331 1.38 9.99 -9.92
CA PRO A 331 1.97 8.85 -9.22
C PRO A 331 1.71 8.91 -7.72
N VAL A 332 1.82 7.77 -7.05
CA VAL A 332 1.69 7.67 -5.59
C VAL A 332 2.98 7.14 -4.97
N LEU A 333 3.08 7.26 -3.65
CA LEU A 333 4.16 6.69 -2.85
C LEU A 333 3.55 5.79 -1.77
N VAL A 334 3.97 4.52 -1.67
CA VAL A 334 3.42 3.56 -0.70
C VAL A 334 4.49 2.66 -0.09
N GLY A 335 4.21 2.10 1.09
CA GLY A 335 5.02 1.05 1.73
C GLY A 335 6.25 1.56 2.49
N PHE A 336 6.22 2.81 2.95
CA PHE A 336 7.31 3.41 3.73
C PHE A 336 7.19 3.20 5.23
N ASP A 337 5.99 2.89 5.73
CA ASP A 337 5.71 2.81 7.15
C ASP A 337 4.99 1.49 7.46
N TYR A 338 5.30 0.89 8.61
CA TYR A 338 4.44 -0.08 9.27
C TYR A 338 3.66 0.63 10.36
N ILE A 339 2.34 0.57 10.29
CA ILE A 339 1.43 1.24 11.22
C ILE A 339 0.80 0.18 12.12
N SER A 340 0.93 0.38 13.43
CA SER A 340 0.31 -0.45 14.46
C SER A 340 -1.10 0.04 14.84
N PHE A 341 -1.33 1.35 14.77
CA PHE A 341 -2.61 1.99 15.11
C PHE A 341 -2.96 3.08 14.09
N GLY A 342 -4.21 3.09 13.63
CA GLY A 342 -4.69 3.99 12.59
C GLY A 342 -4.67 3.35 11.20
N CYS A 343 -5.19 4.08 10.20
CA CYS A 343 -5.18 3.66 8.81
C CYS A 343 -4.07 4.38 8.03
N ASP A 344 -3.43 3.66 7.12
CA ASP A 344 -2.42 4.24 6.23
C ASP A 344 -3.06 5.21 5.22
N VAL A 345 -2.24 6.05 4.61
CA VAL A 345 -2.63 6.96 3.53
C VAL A 345 -1.72 6.77 2.34
N VAL A 346 -2.26 7.00 1.15
CA VAL A 346 -1.50 6.90 -0.09
C VAL A 346 -1.29 8.31 -0.66
N PRO A 347 -0.17 8.98 -0.35
CA PRO A 347 0.11 10.31 -0.87
C PRO A 347 0.33 10.31 -2.38
N PHE A 348 -0.17 11.35 -3.05
CA PHE A 348 0.21 11.65 -4.43
C PHE A 348 1.58 12.32 -4.48
N VAL A 349 2.39 11.96 -5.46
CA VAL A 349 3.66 12.61 -5.80
C VAL A 349 3.35 13.81 -6.70
N ASP A 350 2.76 14.85 -6.11
CA ASP A 350 2.49 16.13 -6.77
C ASP A 350 2.50 17.30 -5.78
N LYS A 351 2.28 18.52 -6.27
CA LYS A 351 2.25 19.73 -5.45
C LYS A 351 0.94 19.93 -4.68
N SER A 352 -0.06 19.08 -4.89
CA SER A 352 -1.38 19.27 -4.29
C SER A 352 -1.40 18.90 -2.80
N ASN A 353 -0.44 18.09 -2.36
CA ASN A 353 -0.40 17.45 -1.03
C ASN A 353 -1.67 16.66 -0.72
N LYS A 354 -2.33 16.13 -1.76
CA LYS A 354 -3.47 15.22 -1.61
C LYS A 354 -2.99 13.80 -1.42
N TYR A 355 -3.87 12.98 -0.89
CA TYR A 355 -3.67 11.55 -0.65
C TYR A 355 -4.99 10.82 -0.82
N ILE A 356 -4.90 9.50 -0.96
CA ILE A 356 -6.04 8.60 -0.92
C ILE A 356 -6.17 8.06 0.50
N SER A 357 -7.35 8.19 1.09
CA SER A 357 -7.65 7.61 2.40
C SER A 357 -7.92 6.11 2.27
N LEU A 358 -7.36 5.31 3.18
CA LEU A 358 -7.75 3.92 3.35
C LEU A 358 -8.77 3.79 4.49
N ASN A 359 -9.79 2.98 4.25
CA ASN A 359 -10.69 2.45 5.25
C ASN A 359 -10.13 1.09 5.69
N CYS A 360 -9.64 1.03 6.92
CA CYS A 360 -9.03 -0.16 7.50
C CYS A 360 -9.84 -0.71 8.69
N ASP A 361 -10.94 -0.05 9.09
CA ASP A 361 -11.73 -0.38 10.27
C ASP A 361 -10.87 -0.46 11.54
N ASN A 362 -10.17 0.65 11.83
CA ASN A 362 -9.31 0.78 13.00
C ASN A 362 -10.15 0.97 14.27
N ARG A 363 -10.38 -0.12 15.00
CA ARG A 363 -11.13 -0.14 16.27
C ARG A 363 -10.27 -0.05 17.53
N HIS A 364 -8.98 0.20 17.36
CA HIS A 364 -8.05 0.39 18.47
C HIS A 364 -8.24 1.70 19.20
#